data_AF-A0AAN9UN85-F1
#
_entry.id   AF-A0AAN9UN85-F1
#
_cell.length_a   1.000
_cell.length_b   1.000
_cell.length_c   1.000
_cell.angle_alpha   90.00
_cell.angle_beta   90.00
_cell.angle_gamma   90.00
#
_symmetry.space_group_name_H-M   'P 1'
#
loop_
_entity.id
_entity.type
_entity.pdbx_description
1 polymer ?
#
loop_
_entity_poly.entity_id
_entity_poly.type
_entity_poly.pdbx_seq_one_letter_code
_entity_poly.pdbx_strand_id
1 'polypeptide(L)'
;MARPARNGVGRASRDGEKSRATQDPMLPQHAPAPAGGHGGHHGWTRIKGGLHIKTAGDSGRSGIHPIRFFKVIWKSSCTLSSIVNILWPFVIAAIVIHYTREGQHVLKFSLAYIAMVPCANLIGFAGQELARKLPHMIGILIETTQVPPPTHTLLSGRSVVEIVLFMVLLVAKHGLGLAIPAIFNKSLVGGELTAEDLSQRTVSLSRIIAILLLVSYVVFVFFQMRSHHGIYDAVFEHDESRDEDAHKDIHKEKLTLTECIFALAVSVALVTFIAIALVHEIHFIVTEQGVSDPFMGLILVPLVEKAAEHLTAIDEAWDNQVNFALSHCIGATIQTAMLNAPLVVIVGWGLQLPMDFSFEIFDVAMLIISIITVGNFLRDQKSDYLEGFLCVIVYIAIAVAAAFYPNPIEVTQAHH
;
A
#
# COMPACT_ATOMS: atom_id res chain seq x y z
N MET A 1 44.58 -61.28 -58.63
CA MET A 1 44.41 -61.76 -60.01
C MET A 1 43.39 -60.86 -60.72
N ALA A 2 43.83 -60.25 -61.83
CA ALA A 2 43.10 -59.65 -62.96
C ALA A 2 41.72 -58.94 -62.77
N ARG A 3 41.68 -57.64 -63.14
CA ARG A 3 40.51 -56.94 -63.75
C ARG A 3 40.41 -57.29 -65.27
N PRO A 4 39.53 -56.73 -66.16
CA PRO A 4 38.38 -55.78 -66.04
C PRO A 4 37.15 -56.08 -66.96
N ALA A 5 36.08 -55.26 -66.88
CA ALA A 5 35.30 -54.68 -68.01
C ALA A 5 34.24 -53.68 -67.46
N ARG A 6 34.44 -52.36 -67.48
CA ARG A 6 34.18 -51.30 -68.50
C ARG A 6 32.71 -50.97 -68.83
N ASN A 7 32.38 -49.73 -68.45
CA ASN A 7 31.60 -48.69 -69.16
C ASN A 7 30.06 -48.65 -69.14
N GLY A 8 29.56 -47.59 -68.48
CA GLY A 8 28.37 -46.84 -68.85
C GLY A 8 28.52 -45.40 -68.33
N VAL A 9 28.82 -44.46 -69.23
CA VAL A 9 29.02 -43.02 -68.94
C VAL A 9 27.70 -42.28 -69.12
N GLY A 10 27.36 -41.42 -68.16
CA GLY A 10 26.30 -40.40 -68.27
C GLY A 10 26.54 -39.25 -67.29
N ARG A 11 27.09 -38.14 -67.80
CA ARG A 11 27.31 -36.80 -67.20
C ARG A 11 26.08 -36.31 -66.40
N ALA A 12 26.21 -35.85 -65.16
CA ALA A 12 26.75 -34.57 -64.66
C ALA A 12 25.79 -33.36 -64.72
N SER A 13 25.36 -32.90 -63.54
CA SER A 13 25.15 -31.50 -63.13
C SER A 13 25.21 -31.49 -61.59
N ARG A 14 26.38 -31.20 -61.00
CA ARG A 14 26.87 -29.89 -60.53
C ARG A 14 26.05 -29.24 -59.41
N ASP A 15 26.68 -29.30 -58.24
CA ASP A 15 26.90 -28.22 -57.27
C ASP A 15 25.77 -27.85 -56.30
N GLY A 16 26.11 -27.89 -55.01
CA GLY A 16 25.37 -27.12 -54.01
C GLY A 16 25.30 -27.65 -52.58
N GLU A 17 26.38 -28.23 -52.03
CA GLU A 17 26.50 -28.45 -50.59
C GLU A 17 26.68 -27.10 -49.88
N LYS A 18 25.76 -26.71 -48.97
CA LYS A 18 26.08 -25.93 -47.75
C LYS A 18 24.90 -25.72 -46.79
N SER A 19 25.21 -26.01 -45.53
CA SER A 19 24.63 -25.50 -44.28
C SER A 19 23.24 -25.96 -43.83
N ARG A 20 23.25 -27.00 -42.98
CA ARG A 20 22.31 -27.15 -41.86
C ARG A 20 22.56 -26.03 -40.84
N ALA A 21 21.58 -25.15 -40.68
CA ALA A 21 21.42 -24.32 -39.49
C ALA A 21 20.00 -24.53 -38.94
N THR A 22 19.96 -24.65 -37.62
CA THR A 22 18.84 -24.97 -36.72
C THR A 22 17.63 -24.07 -36.96
N GLN A 23 16.43 -24.66 -37.05
CA GLN A 23 15.16 -23.95 -37.16
C GLN A 23 14.76 -23.34 -35.80
N ASP A 24 14.59 -22.01 -35.76
CA ASP A 24 13.82 -21.32 -34.71
C ASP A 24 12.31 -21.61 -34.88
N PRO A 25 11.53 -21.82 -33.80
CA PRO A 25 10.08 -21.92 -33.89
C PRO A 25 9.46 -20.55 -34.24
N MET A 26 8.78 -20.48 -35.38
CA MET A 26 8.04 -19.30 -35.85
C MET A 26 6.88 -18.91 -34.92
N LEU A 27 6.71 -17.60 -34.70
CA LEU A 27 5.52 -16.97 -34.13
C LEU A 27 4.26 -17.27 -34.98
N PRO A 28 3.06 -17.44 -34.39
CA PRO A 28 1.84 -17.73 -35.17
C PRO A 28 1.41 -16.53 -36.02
N GLN A 29 1.17 -16.77 -37.31
CA GLN A 29 0.59 -15.80 -38.24
C GLN A 29 -0.93 -15.73 -38.06
N HIS A 30 -1.48 -14.51 -37.99
CA HIS A 30 -2.93 -14.24 -37.92
C HIS A 30 -3.67 -14.79 -39.16
N ALA A 31 -4.67 -15.64 -38.93
CA ALA A 31 -5.63 -16.05 -39.96
C ALA A 31 -6.77 -15.01 -40.09
N PRO A 32 -7.28 -14.73 -41.31
CA PRO A 32 -8.39 -13.79 -41.49
C PRO A 32 -9.72 -14.46 -41.11
N ALA A 33 -10.58 -13.72 -40.40
CA ALA A 33 -11.88 -14.19 -39.91
C ALA A 33 -12.93 -14.36 -41.05
N PRO A 34 -13.86 -15.33 -40.93
CA PRO A 34 -14.90 -15.56 -41.93
C PRO A 34 -16.06 -14.56 -41.78
N ALA A 35 -16.66 -14.19 -42.92
CA ALA A 35 -17.83 -13.34 -43.02
C ALA A 35 -19.13 -14.16 -42.84
N GLY A 36 -20.02 -13.74 -41.94
CA GLY A 36 -21.36 -14.31 -41.79
C GLY A 36 -22.01 -13.90 -40.46
N GLY A 37 -23.06 -13.08 -40.52
CA GLY A 37 -23.58 -12.33 -39.38
C GLY A 37 -24.58 -13.07 -38.48
N HIS A 38 -24.64 -12.59 -37.23
CA HIS A 38 -25.85 -12.55 -36.41
C HIS A 38 -25.82 -11.25 -35.59
N GLY A 39 -26.90 -10.47 -35.70
CA GLY A 39 -27.00 -9.11 -35.17
C GLY A 39 -27.19 -9.06 -33.65
N GLY A 40 -26.25 -8.38 -32.98
CA GLY A 40 -26.48 -7.68 -31.73
C GLY A 40 -26.26 -6.19 -32.00
N HIS A 41 -27.28 -5.36 -31.77
CA HIS A 41 -27.25 -3.92 -32.04
C HIS A 41 -26.22 -3.19 -31.17
N HIS A 42 -24.96 -3.13 -31.61
CA HIS A 42 -24.02 -2.07 -31.23
C HIS A 42 -24.22 -0.90 -32.19
N GLY A 43 -25.20 -0.05 -31.87
CA GLY A 43 -25.39 1.23 -32.56
C GLY A 43 -24.23 2.16 -32.27
N TRP A 44 -23.25 2.22 -33.19
CA TRP A 44 -22.26 3.28 -33.23
C TRP A 44 -22.94 4.58 -33.67
N THR A 45 -23.47 5.35 -32.73
CA THR A 45 -23.95 6.71 -33.00
C THR A 45 -22.76 7.67 -33.09
N ARG A 46 -22.46 8.07 -34.33
CA ARG A 46 -21.50 9.13 -34.65
C ARG A 46 -22.19 10.49 -34.49
N ILE A 47 -21.86 11.26 -33.45
CA ILE A 47 -22.36 12.64 -33.26
C ILE A 47 -21.20 13.58 -32.89
N LYS A 48 -21.24 14.80 -33.46
CA LYS A 48 -20.27 15.89 -33.31
C LYS A 48 -20.18 16.40 -31.86
N GLY A 49 -18.95 16.55 -31.36
CA GLY A 49 -18.61 17.41 -30.22
C GLY A 49 -18.73 16.75 -28.84
N GLY A 50 -17.59 16.43 -28.23
CA GLY A 50 -17.50 15.95 -26.85
C GLY A 50 -17.23 14.45 -26.74
N LEU A 51 -15.97 14.10 -26.49
CA LEU A 51 -15.49 12.75 -26.24
C LEU A 51 -16.12 12.21 -24.94
N HIS A 52 -17.09 11.30 -25.02
CA HIS A 52 -17.46 10.45 -23.88
C HIS A 52 -17.13 8.99 -24.22
N ILE A 53 -15.88 8.64 -23.95
CA ILE A 53 -15.51 7.23 -23.72
C ILE A 53 -15.91 6.98 -22.28
N LYS A 54 -16.82 6.01 -22.03
CA LYS A 54 -17.14 5.61 -20.66
C LYS A 54 -15.86 5.09 -20.01
N THR A 55 -15.31 5.84 -19.08
CA THR A 55 -14.23 5.36 -18.20
C THR A 55 -14.77 4.19 -17.39
N ALA A 56 -13.95 3.19 -17.07
CA ALA A 56 -14.35 2.08 -16.20
C ALA A 56 -14.99 2.59 -14.89
N GLY A 57 -14.61 3.77 -14.39
CA GLY A 57 -15.21 4.40 -13.22
C GLY A 57 -16.56 5.12 -13.42
N ASP A 58 -17.14 5.24 -14.61
CA ASP A 58 -18.33 6.09 -14.80
C ASP A 58 -19.58 5.53 -14.11
N SER A 59 -20.21 6.36 -13.27
CA SER A 59 -21.46 6.02 -12.59
C SER A 59 -22.68 6.12 -13.50
N GLY A 60 -22.57 6.83 -14.63
CA GLY A 60 -23.69 7.14 -15.52
C GLY A 60 -24.76 8.05 -14.89
N ARG A 61 -24.49 8.60 -13.69
CA ARG A 61 -25.38 9.49 -12.93
C ARG A 61 -24.76 10.89 -12.81
N SER A 62 -25.59 11.93 -12.81
CA SER A 62 -25.18 13.30 -12.49
C SER A 62 -25.81 13.75 -11.17
N GLY A 63 -25.02 14.41 -10.31
CA GLY A 63 -25.48 14.92 -9.02
C GLY A 63 -25.22 13.97 -7.83
N ILE A 64 -25.85 14.29 -6.69
CA ILE A 64 -25.72 13.57 -5.42
C ILE A 64 -27.03 12.83 -5.14
N HIS A 65 -26.96 11.52 -4.94
CA HIS A 65 -28.12 10.71 -4.58
C HIS A 65 -27.89 10.03 -3.23
N PRO A 66 -28.36 10.61 -2.10
CA PRO A 66 -28.01 10.16 -0.76
C PRO A 66 -28.26 8.66 -0.50
N ILE A 67 -29.41 8.14 -0.92
CA ILE A 67 -29.77 6.73 -0.67
C ILE A 67 -28.83 5.78 -1.41
N ARG A 68 -28.47 6.10 -2.66
CA ARG A 68 -27.55 5.29 -3.45
C ARG A 68 -26.11 5.45 -2.95
N PHE A 69 -25.72 6.66 -2.59
CA PHE A 69 -24.43 6.96 -1.97
C PHE A 69 -24.19 6.07 -0.75
N PHE A 70 -25.12 6.03 0.21
CA PHE A 70 -24.99 5.17 1.38
C PHE A 70 -25.01 3.67 1.05
N LYS A 71 -25.84 3.25 0.09
CA LYS A 71 -25.89 1.85 -0.35
C LYS A 71 -24.56 1.40 -0.98
N VAL A 72 -23.95 2.26 -1.80
CA VAL A 72 -22.66 2.01 -2.45
C VAL A 72 -21.54 1.96 -1.40
N ILE A 73 -21.49 2.92 -0.48
CA ILE A 73 -20.53 2.91 0.64
C ILE A 73 -20.67 1.64 1.49
N TRP A 74 -21.90 1.22 1.80
CA TRP A 74 -22.14 0.04 2.61
C TRP A 74 -21.66 -1.24 1.93
N LYS A 75 -21.81 -1.32 0.60
CA LYS A 75 -21.34 -2.45 -0.20
C LYS A 75 -19.81 -2.46 -0.37
N SER A 76 -19.17 -1.29 -0.26
CA SER A 76 -17.71 -1.10 -0.32
C SER A 76 -17.05 -1.69 -1.59
N SER A 77 -15.72 -1.86 -1.58
CA SER A 77 -14.95 -2.45 -2.68
C SER A 77 -15.24 -3.93 -2.84
N CYS A 78 -15.09 -4.70 -1.75
CA CYS A 78 -15.25 -6.15 -1.73
C CYS A 78 -16.12 -6.65 -0.57
N THR A 79 -16.42 -7.96 -0.57
CA THR A 79 -17.28 -8.58 0.44
C THR A 79 -16.65 -8.48 1.84
N LEU A 80 -15.34 -8.75 1.96
CA LEU A 80 -14.59 -8.62 3.20
C LEU A 80 -14.62 -7.18 3.75
N SER A 81 -14.44 -6.21 2.86
CA SER A 81 -14.54 -4.79 3.18
C SER A 81 -15.96 -4.38 3.60
N SER A 82 -17.02 -4.94 2.99
CA SER A 82 -18.41 -4.67 3.38
C SER A 82 -18.72 -5.15 4.80
N ILE A 83 -18.14 -6.28 5.24
CA ILE A 83 -18.34 -6.83 6.59
C ILE A 83 -17.90 -5.83 7.66
N VAL A 84 -16.79 -5.11 7.42
CA VAL A 84 -16.29 -4.10 8.36
C VAL A 84 -17.28 -2.97 8.62
N ASN A 85 -18.18 -2.66 7.68
CA ASN A 85 -19.20 -1.63 7.87
C ASN A 85 -20.19 -1.98 9.00
N ILE A 86 -20.24 -3.23 9.48
CA ILE A 86 -20.99 -3.56 10.70
C ILE A 86 -20.45 -2.82 11.95
N LEU A 87 -19.19 -2.33 11.90
CA LEU A 87 -18.52 -1.65 13.00
C LEU A 87 -18.83 -0.14 13.08
N TRP A 88 -19.61 0.44 12.16
CA TRP A 88 -19.99 1.86 12.21
C TRP A 88 -20.62 2.33 13.54
N PRO A 89 -21.42 1.53 14.28
CA PRO A 89 -21.89 1.91 15.61
C PRO A 89 -20.77 2.21 16.61
N PHE A 90 -19.60 1.58 16.47
CA PHE A 90 -18.43 1.86 17.31
C PHE A 90 -17.83 3.24 17.04
N VAL A 91 -17.94 3.77 15.82
CA VAL A 91 -17.50 5.14 15.49
C VAL A 91 -18.32 6.16 16.26
N ILE A 92 -19.64 6.01 16.26
CA ILE A 92 -20.54 6.88 17.02
C ILE A 92 -20.26 6.74 18.52
N ALA A 93 -20.12 5.50 19.01
CA ALA A 93 -19.81 5.24 20.42
C ALA A 93 -18.47 5.86 20.84
N ALA A 94 -17.42 5.74 20.01
CA ALA A 94 -16.12 6.33 20.26
C ALA A 94 -16.20 7.85 20.38
N ILE A 95 -16.89 8.52 19.45
CA ILE A 95 -17.09 9.97 19.47
C ILE A 95 -17.85 10.39 20.74
N VAL A 96 -18.96 9.72 21.06
CA VAL A 96 -19.77 10.07 22.24
C VAL A 96 -19.00 9.85 23.52
N ILE A 97 -18.32 8.71 23.70
CA ILE A 97 -17.58 8.37 24.91
C ILE A 97 -16.35 9.27 25.08
N HIS A 98 -15.71 9.68 23.98
CA HIS A 98 -14.59 10.63 24.01
C HIS A 98 -14.98 11.94 24.72
N TYR A 99 -16.19 12.46 24.47
CA TYR A 99 -16.68 13.72 25.05
C TYR A 99 -17.49 13.60 26.34
N THR A 100 -18.13 12.45 26.59
CA THR A 100 -19.08 12.31 27.72
C THR A 100 -18.47 11.71 28.98
N ARG A 101 -17.39 10.94 28.87
CA ARG A 101 -16.76 10.28 30.02
C ARG A 101 -15.34 10.77 30.22
N GLU A 102 -15.05 11.29 31.40
CA GLU A 102 -13.69 11.55 31.86
C GLU A 102 -13.20 10.33 32.67
N GLY A 103 -12.01 9.80 32.35
CA GLY A 103 -11.33 8.76 33.15
C GLY A 103 -11.41 7.30 32.68
N GLN A 104 -12.24 6.92 31.70
CA GLN A 104 -12.27 5.54 31.15
C GLN A 104 -11.34 5.36 29.94
N HIS A 105 -10.03 5.51 30.16
CA HIS A 105 -8.99 5.49 29.13
C HIS A 105 -8.98 4.20 28.29
N VAL A 106 -9.09 3.03 28.94
CA VAL A 106 -9.14 1.72 28.25
C VAL A 106 -10.35 1.62 27.32
N LEU A 107 -11.53 2.06 27.78
CA LEU A 107 -12.74 2.01 26.96
C LEU A 107 -12.64 2.98 25.77
N LYS A 108 -12.12 4.19 25.99
CA LYS A 108 -11.89 5.17 24.92
C LYS A 108 -10.94 4.60 23.88
N PHE A 109 -9.83 4.02 24.32
CA PHE A 109 -8.87 3.37 23.44
C PHE A 109 -9.50 2.23 22.65
N SER A 110 -10.16 1.27 23.30
CA SER A 110 -10.78 0.12 22.63
C SER A 110 -11.87 0.53 21.62
N LEU A 111 -12.71 1.50 21.97
CA LEU A 111 -13.75 2.00 21.06
C LEU A 111 -13.14 2.72 19.87
N ALA A 112 -12.14 3.61 20.10
CA ALA A 112 -11.44 4.30 19.02
C ALA A 112 -10.68 3.33 18.11
N TYR A 113 -10.08 2.29 18.69
CA TYR A 113 -9.40 1.23 17.94
C TYR A 113 -10.37 0.50 17.01
N ILE A 114 -11.51 0.01 17.52
CA ILE A 114 -12.52 -0.67 16.67
C ILE A 114 -13.12 0.30 15.64
N ALA A 115 -13.36 1.55 16.02
CA ALA A 115 -13.88 2.59 15.15
C ALA A 115 -12.94 2.97 14.00
N MET A 116 -11.62 2.75 14.15
CA MET A 116 -10.65 3.06 13.10
C MET A 116 -10.85 2.18 11.87
N VAL A 117 -11.21 0.90 12.05
CA VAL A 117 -11.36 -0.07 10.94
C VAL A 117 -12.38 0.37 9.88
N PRO A 118 -13.65 0.69 10.19
CA PRO A 118 -14.61 1.17 9.18
C PRO A 118 -14.26 2.54 8.61
N CYS A 119 -13.58 3.41 9.37
CA CYS A 119 -13.12 4.70 8.87
C CYS A 119 -12.00 4.53 7.82
N ALA A 120 -11.01 3.68 8.11
CA ALA A 120 -9.94 3.30 7.18
C ALA A 120 -10.51 2.62 5.92
N ASN A 121 -11.56 1.81 6.09
CA ASN A 121 -12.23 1.14 4.99
C ASN A 121 -12.93 2.12 4.04
N LEU A 122 -13.68 3.08 4.60
CA LEU A 122 -14.38 4.10 3.81
C LEU A 122 -13.40 4.93 2.97
N ILE A 123 -12.27 5.32 3.55
CA ILE A 123 -11.28 6.10 2.80
C ILE A 123 -10.58 5.29 1.72
N GLY A 124 -10.27 4.02 2.00
CA GLY A 124 -9.70 3.10 1.03
C GLY A 124 -10.59 2.99 -0.21
N PHE A 125 -11.89 2.75 0.02
CA PHE A 125 -12.91 2.67 -1.00
C PHE A 125 -13.11 3.99 -1.77
N ALA A 126 -13.26 5.12 -1.07
CA ALA A 126 -13.45 6.43 -1.69
C ALA A 126 -12.23 6.84 -2.55
N GLY A 127 -11.01 6.49 -2.11
CA GLY A 127 -9.78 6.70 -2.86
C GLY A 127 -9.74 5.90 -4.16
N GLN A 128 -10.10 4.61 -4.13
CA GLN A 128 -10.17 3.76 -5.33
C GLN A 128 -11.24 4.23 -6.31
N GLU A 129 -12.44 4.59 -5.83
CA GLU A 129 -13.51 5.10 -6.69
C GLU A 129 -13.13 6.43 -7.35
N LEU A 130 -12.32 7.26 -6.69
CA LEU A 130 -11.76 8.47 -7.28
C LEU A 130 -10.68 8.14 -8.33
N ALA A 131 -9.79 7.21 -8.03
CA ALA A 131 -8.72 6.77 -8.93
C ALA A 131 -9.28 6.28 -10.29
N ARG A 132 -10.30 5.42 -10.26
CA ARG A 132 -10.95 4.85 -11.46
C ARG A 132 -11.59 5.89 -12.40
N LYS A 133 -11.81 7.12 -11.92
CA LYS A 133 -12.47 8.21 -12.68
C LYS A 133 -11.48 9.16 -13.33
N LEU A 134 -10.22 9.12 -12.90
CA LEU A 134 -9.19 9.97 -13.43
C LEU A 134 -8.54 9.28 -14.64
N PRO A 135 -7.95 10.06 -15.58
CA PRO A 135 -7.22 9.49 -16.72
C PRO A 135 -6.26 8.39 -16.25
N HIS A 136 -6.10 7.29 -16.99
CA HIS A 136 -5.39 6.07 -16.54
C HIS A 136 -4.07 6.35 -15.81
N MET A 137 -3.23 7.26 -16.32
CA MET A 137 -1.98 7.66 -15.64
C MET A 137 -2.21 8.39 -14.31
N ILE A 138 -3.24 9.24 -14.19
CA ILE A 138 -3.62 9.93 -12.95
C ILE A 138 -4.38 8.96 -12.01
N GLY A 139 -5.17 8.03 -12.54
CA GLY A 139 -5.89 7.01 -11.77
C GLY A 139 -4.92 6.03 -11.11
N ILE A 140 -4.00 5.45 -11.90
CA ILE A 140 -2.86 4.70 -11.38
C ILE A 140 -2.09 5.59 -10.43
N LEU A 141 -1.81 6.87 -10.74
CA LEU A 141 -1.16 7.77 -9.80
C LEU A 141 -1.94 7.95 -8.50
N ILE A 142 -3.28 7.96 -8.47
CA ILE A 142 -4.13 8.15 -7.26
C ILE A 142 -4.18 6.88 -6.40
N GLU A 143 -4.22 5.72 -7.06
CA GLU A 143 -4.26 4.40 -6.43
C GLU A 143 -2.87 3.98 -5.95
N THR A 144 -1.86 4.24 -6.77
CA THR A 144 -0.43 4.16 -6.47
C THR A 144 0.13 5.48 -5.94
N THR A 145 -0.69 6.42 -5.42
CA THR A 145 -0.14 7.59 -4.71
C THR A 145 -0.03 7.31 -3.26
N GLN A 146 1.16 7.18 -2.70
CA GLN A 146 2.44 6.74 -3.25
C GLN A 146 3.24 7.47 -4.42
N VAL A 147 2.82 8.60 -5.02
CA VAL A 147 3.52 9.30 -6.15
C VAL A 147 2.88 10.68 -6.52
N PRO A 148 3.22 11.83 -5.92
CA PRO A 148 2.54 13.10 -6.24
C PRO A 148 2.80 13.62 -7.69
N PRO A 149 1.82 14.25 -8.37
CA PRO A 149 2.00 14.84 -9.70
C PRO A 149 2.77 16.18 -9.67
N PRO A 150 3.44 16.59 -10.77
CA PRO A 150 4.18 17.86 -10.87
C PRO A 150 3.30 19.13 -11.03
N THR A 151 1.97 19.03 -10.96
CA THR A 151 1.07 20.18 -11.11
C THR A 151 -0.03 20.17 -10.05
N HIS A 152 0.13 21.01 -9.03
CA HIS A 152 -0.87 21.51 -8.06
C HIS A 152 -2.22 20.77 -8.02
N THR A 153 -2.32 19.53 -7.53
CA THR A 153 -3.61 18.97 -7.10
C THR A 153 -3.41 17.79 -6.15
N LEU A 154 -3.86 17.98 -4.90
CA LEU A 154 -4.30 17.00 -3.89
C LEU A 154 -3.51 15.67 -3.82
N LEU A 155 -2.69 15.53 -2.78
CA LEU A 155 -2.33 14.25 -2.17
C LEU A 155 -3.57 13.33 -2.18
N SER A 156 -3.43 12.08 -2.67
CA SER A 156 -4.53 11.11 -2.61
C SER A 156 -5.04 11.01 -1.18
N GLY A 157 -6.36 10.95 -0.97
CA GLY A 157 -6.90 10.99 0.39
C GLY A 157 -6.39 9.83 1.27
N ARG A 158 -6.05 8.68 0.67
CA ARG A 158 -5.38 7.56 1.37
C ARG A 158 -3.98 7.96 1.86
N SER A 159 -3.13 8.52 1.00
CA SER A 159 -1.80 8.99 1.41
C SER A 159 -1.87 10.13 2.43
N VAL A 160 -2.82 11.07 2.30
CA VAL A 160 -3.03 12.13 3.31
C VAL A 160 -3.34 11.51 4.67
N VAL A 161 -4.21 10.51 4.73
CA VAL A 161 -4.57 9.88 5.99
C VAL A 161 -3.44 9.05 6.55
N GLU A 162 -2.73 8.28 5.74
CA GLU A 162 -1.53 7.59 6.22
C GLU A 162 -0.52 8.59 6.74
N ILE A 163 -0.29 9.71 6.07
CA ILE A 163 0.59 10.77 6.56
C ILE A 163 0.07 11.36 7.86
N VAL A 164 -1.22 11.69 7.96
CA VAL A 164 -1.82 12.30 9.15
C VAL A 164 -1.83 11.32 10.32
N LEU A 165 -2.20 10.07 10.07
CA LEU A 165 -2.24 9.00 11.06
C LEU A 165 -0.82 8.65 11.50
N PHE A 166 0.09 8.43 10.56
CA PHE A 166 1.50 8.23 10.84
C PHE A 166 2.09 9.44 11.61
N MET A 167 1.76 10.69 11.25
CA MET A 167 2.19 11.89 11.98
C MET A 167 1.62 11.94 13.40
N VAL A 168 0.32 11.67 13.57
CA VAL A 168 -0.37 11.68 14.86
C VAL A 168 0.18 10.56 15.76
N LEU A 169 0.39 9.36 15.21
CA LEU A 169 0.93 8.20 15.92
C LEU A 169 2.41 8.36 16.28
N LEU A 170 3.21 8.95 15.39
CA LEU A 170 4.64 9.19 15.64
C LEU A 170 4.86 10.39 16.57
N VAL A 171 3.93 11.34 16.66
CA VAL A 171 3.96 12.33 17.75
C VAL A 171 3.68 11.65 19.11
N ALA A 172 2.96 10.53 19.13
CA ALA A 172 2.63 9.77 20.35
C ALA A 172 3.67 8.72 20.74
N LYS A 173 4.47 8.25 19.79
CA LYS A 173 5.49 7.19 19.96
C LYS A 173 6.77 7.61 19.26
N HIS A 174 7.92 7.34 19.89
CA HIS A 174 9.26 7.59 19.35
C HIS A 174 9.60 6.74 18.10
N GLY A 175 8.87 6.98 17.00
CA GLY A 175 9.25 6.68 15.63
C GLY A 175 9.05 5.25 15.15
N LEU A 176 8.62 5.10 13.90
CA LEU A 176 9.03 3.99 13.02
C LEU A 176 9.84 4.58 11.85
N GLY A 177 11.03 4.05 11.55
CA GLY A 177 11.74 4.36 10.30
C GLY A 177 13.28 4.49 10.31
N LEU A 178 13.97 3.49 9.75
CA LEU A 178 15.39 3.41 9.36
C LEU A 178 16.45 3.09 10.42
N ALA A 179 17.12 1.96 10.20
CA ALA A 179 18.19 1.43 11.03
C ALA A 179 19.42 2.35 11.17
N ILE A 180 19.70 3.23 10.19
CA ILE A 180 20.99 3.94 10.12
C ILE A 180 21.21 4.90 11.30
N PRO A 181 20.29 5.81 11.64
CA PRO A 181 20.47 6.72 12.79
C PRO A 181 20.44 5.98 14.12
N ALA A 182 19.61 4.94 14.25
CA ALA A 182 19.56 4.07 15.41
C ALA A 182 20.89 3.33 15.66
N ILE A 183 21.47 2.73 14.62
CA ILE A 183 22.78 2.07 14.67
C ILE A 183 23.88 3.09 14.99
N PHE A 184 23.84 4.27 14.38
CA PHE A 184 24.80 5.35 14.64
C PHE A 184 24.78 5.80 16.11
N ASN A 185 23.59 6.06 16.65
CA ASN A 185 23.41 6.45 18.06
C ASN A 185 24.00 5.37 18.98
N LYS A 186 23.56 4.12 18.85
CA LYS A 186 24.01 3.02 19.71
C LYS A 186 25.50 2.67 19.51
N SER A 187 26.08 2.87 18.33
CA SER A 187 27.52 2.68 18.09
C SER A 187 28.40 3.73 18.78
N LEU A 188 27.84 4.87 19.18
CA LEU A 188 28.56 5.95 19.85
C LEU A 188 28.29 6.00 21.36
N VAL A 189 27.29 5.25 21.85
CA VAL A 189 27.07 5.01 23.29
C VAL A 189 28.27 4.25 23.84
N GLY A 190 29.18 4.97 24.51
CA GLY A 190 30.45 4.45 25.02
C GLY A 190 31.70 5.25 24.58
N GLY A 191 31.56 6.25 23.70
CA GLY A 191 32.64 7.19 23.36
C GLY A 191 32.73 8.39 24.31
N GLU A 192 33.73 9.26 24.10
CA GLU A 192 33.96 10.52 24.87
C GLU A 192 32.93 11.63 24.60
N LEU A 193 31.84 11.34 23.88
CA LEU A 193 30.83 12.34 23.52
C LEU A 193 29.85 12.59 24.67
N THR A 194 29.48 13.86 24.88
CA THR A 194 28.40 14.20 25.81
C THR A 194 27.05 13.72 25.25
N ALA A 195 26.09 13.41 26.12
CA ALA A 195 24.76 12.93 25.71
C ALA A 195 24.00 13.98 24.87
N GLU A 196 24.23 15.27 25.13
CA GLU A 196 23.61 16.37 24.40
C GLU A 196 24.19 16.51 22.97
N ASP A 197 25.52 16.40 22.83
CA ASP A 197 26.18 16.38 21.51
C ASP A 197 25.72 15.18 20.66
N LEU A 198 25.54 14.01 21.29
CA LEU A 198 25.06 12.80 20.61
C LEU A 198 23.63 12.95 20.11
N SER A 199 22.73 13.51 20.92
CA SER A 199 21.34 13.80 20.54
C SER A 199 21.27 14.79 19.37
N GLN A 200 21.97 15.92 19.47
CA GLN A 200 21.97 16.93 18.40
C GLN A 200 22.51 16.39 17.08
N ARG A 201 23.56 15.56 17.12
CA ARG A 201 24.11 14.88 15.93
C ARG A 201 23.13 13.87 15.36
N THR A 202 22.45 13.09 16.20
CA THR A 202 21.45 12.09 15.78
C THR A 202 20.26 12.74 15.08
N VAL A 203 19.74 13.84 15.64
CA VAL A 203 18.66 14.62 15.02
C VAL A 203 19.12 15.22 13.68
N SER A 204 20.32 15.81 13.63
CA SER A 204 20.86 16.40 12.40
C SER A 204 21.06 15.35 11.30
N LEU A 205 21.58 14.18 11.66
CA LEU A 205 21.75 13.03 10.76
C LEU A 205 20.38 12.55 10.26
N SER A 206 19.39 12.42 11.14
CA SER A 206 18.02 12.00 10.77
C SER A 206 17.36 12.97 9.80
N ARG A 207 17.55 14.28 9.96
CA ARG A 207 17.06 15.30 9.01
C ARG A 207 17.70 15.16 7.62
N ILE A 208 19.01 14.91 7.55
CA ILE A 208 19.71 14.69 6.27
C ILE A 208 19.17 13.44 5.58
N ILE A 209 19.04 12.34 6.32
CA ILE A 209 18.48 11.10 5.79
C ILE A 209 17.03 11.30 5.33
N ALA A 210 16.23 12.06 6.05
CA ALA A 210 14.86 12.36 5.66
C ALA A 210 14.79 13.06 4.29
N ILE A 211 15.67 14.06 4.06
CA ILE A 211 15.78 14.74 2.76
C ILE A 211 16.21 13.77 1.66
N LEU A 212 17.20 12.91 1.91
CA LEU A 212 17.68 11.92 0.95
C LEU A 212 16.60 10.90 0.58
N LEU A 213 15.79 10.46 1.55
CA LEU A 213 14.66 9.56 1.31
C LEU A 213 13.59 10.22 0.43
N LEU A 214 13.22 11.48 0.71
CA LEU A 214 12.24 12.20 -0.12
C LEU A 214 12.74 12.40 -1.55
N VAL A 215 14.02 12.75 -1.73
CA VAL A 215 14.62 12.84 -3.06
C VAL A 215 14.58 11.49 -3.75
N SER A 216 14.95 10.42 -3.05
CA SER A 216 14.91 9.04 -3.58
C SER A 216 13.49 8.63 -3.97
N TYR A 217 12.50 9.05 -3.18
CA TYR A 217 11.09 8.82 -3.48
C TYR A 217 10.65 9.57 -4.74
N VAL A 218 11.00 10.86 -4.89
CA VAL A 218 10.72 11.62 -6.12
C VAL A 218 11.35 10.98 -7.35
N VAL A 219 12.57 10.42 -7.22
CA VAL A 219 13.23 9.68 -8.30
C VAL A 219 12.50 8.36 -8.59
N PHE A 220 12.12 7.60 -7.57
CA PHE A 220 11.33 6.36 -7.70
C PHE A 220 10.00 6.63 -8.42
N VAL A 221 9.30 7.68 -8.00
CA VAL A 221 8.09 8.23 -8.60
C VAL A 221 8.29 8.53 -10.08
N PHE A 222 9.33 9.28 -10.42
CA PHE A 222 9.66 9.62 -11.81
C PHE A 222 9.99 8.37 -12.65
N PHE A 223 10.70 7.41 -12.07
CA PHE A 223 11.02 6.14 -12.71
C PHE A 223 9.77 5.35 -13.06
N GLN A 224 8.84 5.20 -12.11
CA GLN A 224 7.55 4.53 -12.32
C GLN A 224 6.72 5.24 -13.41
N MET A 225 6.62 6.57 -13.35
CA MET A 225 5.80 7.35 -14.28
C MET A 225 6.36 7.49 -15.71
N ARG A 226 7.64 7.26 -15.96
CA ARG A 226 8.20 7.47 -17.31
C ARG A 226 8.75 6.20 -17.91
N SER A 227 9.49 5.44 -17.12
CA SER A 227 10.41 4.44 -17.67
C SER A 227 9.81 3.04 -17.74
N HIS A 228 8.80 2.70 -16.92
CA HIS A 228 8.36 1.31 -16.73
C HIS A 228 6.83 1.07 -16.74
N HIS A 229 6.00 2.05 -17.14
CA HIS A 229 4.53 1.87 -17.28
C HIS A 229 4.14 0.55 -17.98
N GLY A 230 4.78 0.22 -19.11
CA GLY A 230 4.38 -0.94 -19.91
C GLY A 230 4.61 -2.32 -19.29
N ILE A 231 5.46 -2.47 -18.26
CA ILE A 231 5.67 -3.77 -17.60
C ILE A 231 4.57 -4.02 -16.57
N TYR A 232 4.21 -2.99 -15.81
CA TYR A 232 3.15 -3.07 -14.81
C TYR A 232 1.78 -3.16 -15.47
N ASP A 233 1.52 -2.32 -16.48
CA ASP A 233 0.23 -2.30 -17.19
C ASP A 233 -0.10 -3.67 -17.80
N ALA A 234 0.87 -4.36 -18.42
CA ALA A 234 0.65 -5.67 -19.02
C ALA A 234 0.41 -6.80 -17.99
N VAL A 235 1.05 -6.73 -16.82
CA VAL A 235 0.85 -7.69 -15.72
C VAL A 235 -0.50 -7.47 -15.05
N PHE A 236 -0.87 -6.20 -14.83
CA PHE A 236 -2.14 -5.80 -14.25
C PHE A 236 -3.31 -6.07 -15.19
N GLU A 237 -3.19 -5.81 -16.49
CA GLU A 237 -4.23 -6.13 -17.47
C GLU A 237 -4.44 -7.66 -17.58
N HIS A 238 -3.37 -8.45 -17.45
CA HIS A 238 -3.46 -9.91 -17.40
C HIS A 238 -4.17 -10.40 -16.14
N ASP A 239 -3.87 -9.84 -14.97
CA ASP A 239 -4.53 -10.25 -13.72
C ASP A 239 -5.97 -9.71 -13.62
N GLU A 240 -6.29 -8.53 -14.16
CA GLU A 240 -7.69 -8.04 -14.31
C GLU A 240 -8.52 -8.99 -15.19
N SER A 241 -7.92 -9.60 -16.22
CA SER A 241 -8.63 -10.56 -17.08
C SER A 241 -8.98 -11.88 -16.36
N ARG A 242 -8.35 -12.14 -15.22
CA ARG A 242 -8.52 -13.34 -14.38
C ARG A 242 -9.37 -13.08 -13.15
N ASP A 243 -9.86 -11.86 -12.97
CA ASP A 243 -10.77 -11.48 -11.90
C ASP A 243 -12.08 -12.30 -11.98
N GLU A 244 -12.26 -13.23 -11.05
CA GLU A 244 -13.46 -14.07 -10.97
C GLU A 244 -14.74 -13.25 -10.68
N ASP A 245 -14.58 -12.06 -10.09
CA ASP A 245 -15.66 -11.14 -9.77
C ASP A 245 -15.86 -10.03 -10.82
N ALA A 246 -15.07 -10.01 -11.91
CA ALA A 246 -15.16 -9.00 -12.98
C ALA A 246 -16.59 -8.81 -13.49
N HIS A 247 -17.33 -9.91 -13.70
CA HIS A 247 -18.73 -9.86 -14.15
C HIS A 247 -19.68 -9.25 -13.11
N LYS A 248 -19.43 -9.41 -11.80
CA LYS A 248 -20.21 -8.78 -10.74
C LYS A 248 -19.85 -7.30 -10.57
N ASP A 249 -18.60 -6.95 -10.85
CA ASP A 249 -18.04 -5.61 -10.65
C ASP A 249 -18.42 -4.62 -11.74
N ILE A 250 -18.61 -5.11 -12.98
CA ILE A 250 -19.22 -4.34 -14.07
C ILE A 250 -20.64 -3.85 -13.70
N HIS A 251 -21.37 -4.61 -12.88
CA HIS A 251 -22.73 -4.27 -12.45
C HIS A 251 -22.81 -3.56 -11.08
N LYS A 252 -21.68 -3.34 -10.38
CA LYS A 252 -21.67 -2.56 -9.14
C LYS A 252 -21.97 -1.09 -9.46
N GLU A 253 -22.87 -0.49 -8.68
CA GLU A 253 -23.13 0.95 -8.75
C GLU A 253 -21.88 1.71 -8.26
N LYS A 254 -21.37 2.62 -9.10
CA LYS A 254 -20.19 3.45 -8.81
C LYS A 254 -20.60 4.80 -8.24
N LEU A 255 -19.77 5.39 -7.39
CA LEU A 255 -20.02 6.74 -6.84
C LEU A 255 -19.95 7.79 -7.95
N THR A 256 -20.65 8.93 -7.85
CA THR A 256 -20.37 10.08 -8.73
C THR A 256 -19.07 10.78 -8.30
N LEU A 257 -18.44 11.58 -9.17
CA LEU A 257 -17.20 12.31 -8.81
C LEU A 257 -17.40 13.18 -7.54
N THR A 258 -18.54 13.87 -7.47
CA THR A 258 -18.90 14.70 -6.30
C THR A 258 -19.15 13.87 -5.06
N GLU A 259 -19.76 12.68 -5.20
CA GLU A 259 -19.93 11.72 -4.12
C GLU A 259 -18.56 11.19 -3.62
N CYS A 260 -17.60 10.92 -4.51
CA CYS A 260 -16.25 10.50 -4.13
C CYS A 260 -15.52 11.57 -3.32
N ILE A 261 -15.51 12.82 -3.79
CA ILE A 261 -14.83 13.93 -3.08
C ILE A 261 -15.46 14.15 -1.71
N PHE A 262 -16.79 14.11 -1.63
CA PHE A 262 -17.51 14.25 -0.36
C PHE A 262 -17.20 13.09 0.60
N ALA A 263 -17.25 11.84 0.11
CA ALA A 263 -16.90 10.66 0.92
C ALA A 263 -15.46 10.75 1.43
N LEU A 264 -14.52 11.18 0.59
CA LEU A 264 -13.12 11.33 0.94
C LEU A 264 -12.92 12.40 2.02
N ALA A 265 -13.56 13.56 1.87
CA ALA A 265 -13.47 14.63 2.87
C ALA A 265 -14.02 14.18 4.24
N VAL A 266 -15.17 13.50 4.25
CA VAL A 266 -15.79 12.97 5.47
C VAL A 266 -14.92 11.88 6.09
N SER A 267 -14.39 10.95 5.29
CA SER A 267 -13.56 9.86 5.80
C SER A 267 -12.25 10.36 6.38
N VAL A 268 -11.59 11.34 5.72
CA VAL A 268 -10.37 11.99 6.25
C VAL A 268 -10.67 12.61 7.62
N ALA A 269 -11.74 13.41 7.72
CA ALA A 269 -12.12 14.05 8.98
C ALA A 269 -12.39 13.04 10.11
N LEU A 270 -13.12 11.96 9.81
CA LEU A 270 -13.43 10.90 10.78
C LEU A 270 -12.16 10.17 11.21
N VAL A 271 -11.30 9.75 10.28
CA VAL A 271 -10.05 9.07 10.62
C VAL A 271 -9.16 9.98 11.45
N THR A 272 -8.98 11.25 11.07
CA THR A 272 -8.19 12.21 11.86
C THR A 272 -8.73 12.36 13.28
N PHE A 273 -10.04 12.49 13.43
CA PHE A 273 -10.67 12.58 14.75
C PHE A 273 -10.42 11.34 15.61
N ILE A 274 -10.68 10.15 15.06
CA ILE A 274 -10.49 8.88 15.79
C ILE A 274 -9.01 8.63 16.08
N ALA A 275 -8.10 9.03 15.18
CA ALA A 275 -6.65 8.92 15.37
C ALA A 275 -6.17 9.75 16.55
N ILE A 276 -6.62 11.01 16.65
CA ILE A 276 -6.30 11.89 17.79
C ILE A 276 -6.84 11.29 19.09
N ALA A 277 -8.09 10.82 19.07
CA ALA A 277 -8.71 10.18 20.23
C ALA A 277 -7.96 8.91 20.67
N LEU A 278 -7.48 8.11 19.72
CA LEU A 278 -6.69 6.90 20.00
C LEU A 278 -5.33 7.26 20.59
N VAL A 279 -4.63 8.23 20.00
CA VAL A 279 -3.29 8.66 20.41
C VAL A 279 -3.25 9.19 21.83
N HIS A 280 -4.23 10.01 22.22
CA HIS A 280 -4.28 10.56 23.58
C HIS A 280 -4.33 9.48 24.67
N GLU A 281 -4.85 8.30 24.34
CA GLU A 281 -4.99 7.20 25.30
C GLU A 281 -3.76 6.28 25.29
N ILE A 282 -2.87 6.33 24.28
CA ILE A 282 -1.71 5.43 24.16
C ILE A 282 -0.82 5.49 25.40
N HIS A 283 -0.48 6.70 25.88
CA HIS A 283 0.39 6.87 27.04
C HIS A 283 -0.16 6.14 28.27
N PHE A 284 -1.46 6.28 28.55
CA PHE A 284 -2.11 5.58 29.66
C PHE A 284 -2.08 4.07 29.48
N ILE A 285 -2.34 3.56 28.27
CA ILE A 285 -2.32 2.11 28.01
C ILE A 285 -0.92 1.52 28.20
N VAL A 286 0.13 2.24 27.80
CA VAL A 286 1.51 1.77 27.97
C VAL A 286 1.95 1.80 29.43
N THR A 287 1.64 2.89 30.15
CA THR A 287 2.10 3.11 31.53
C THR A 287 1.28 2.35 32.58
N GLU A 288 -0.06 2.43 32.52
CA GLU A 288 -0.96 1.93 33.57
C GLU A 288 -1.50 0.53 33.29
N GLN A 289 -1.62 0.13 32.02
CA GLN A 289 -2.03 -1.24 31.64
C GLN A 289 -0.85 -2.17 31.36
N GLY A 290 0.38 -1.64 31.37
CA GLY A 290 1.60 -2.42 31.17
C GLY A 290 1.75 -2.99 29.76
N VAL A 291 1.08 -2.41 28.76
CA VAL A 291 1.27 -2.81 27.36
C VAL A 291 2.65 -2.36 26.89
N SER A 292 3.39 -3.26 26.24
CA SER A 292 4.73 -2.94 25.79
C SER A 292 4.74 -1.86 24.70
N ASP A 293 5.69 -0.93 24.76
CA ASP A 293 5.86 0.15 23.80
C ASP A 293 6.09 -0.36 22.38
N PRO A 294 7.06 -1.27 22.13
CA PRO A 294 7.19 -1.96 20.86
C PRO A 294 5.92 -2.68 20.41
N PHE A 295 5.19 -3.33 21.31
CA PHE A 295 3.96 -4.03 20.92
C PHE A 295 2.88 -3.05 20.42
N MET A 296 2.68 -1.96 21.15
CA MET A 296 1.73 -0.94 20.76
C MET A 296 2.12 -0.28 19.43
N GLY A 297 3.42 -0.01 19.21
CA GLY A 297 3.91 0.71 18.04
C GLY A 297 4.11 -0.16 16.78
N LEU A 298 4.65 -1.36 16.93
CA LEU A 298 4.95 -2.26 15.81
C LEU A 298 3.75 -3.11 15.38
N ILE A 299 2.88 -3.48 16.32
CA ILE A 299 1.81 -4.45 16.07
C ILE A 299 0.46 -3.78 16.11
N LEU A 300 0.08 -3.24 17.27
CA LEU A 300 -1.32 -2.92 17.53
C LEU A 300 -1.82 -1.77 16.66
N VAL A 301 -1.08 -0.66 16.64
CA VAL A 301 -1.43 0.54 15.87
C VAL A 301 -1.40 0.31 14.35
N PRO A 302 -0.31 -0.21 13.75
CA PRO A 302 -0.26 -0.43 12.30
C PRO A 302 -1.31 -1.41 11.80
N LEU A 303 -1.66 -2.42 12.61
CA LEU A 303 -2.66 -3.42 12.23
C LEU A 303 -4.02 -2.79 11.93
N VAL A 304 -4.46 -1.84 12.76
CA VAL A 304 -5.76 -1.19 12.60
C VAL A 304 -5.73 -0.11 11.54
N GLU A 305 -4.61 0.62 11.43
CA GLU A 305 -4.35 1.59 10.38
C GLU A 305 -4.47 0.95 8.99
N LYS A 306 -3.80 -0.19 8.80
CA LYS A 306 -3.70 -0.89 7.52
C LYS A 306 -4.77 -1.94 7.29
N ALA A 307 -5.76 -2.05 8.20
CA ALA A 307 -6.77 -3.09 8.14
C ALA A 307 -7.53 -3.11 6.79
N ALA A 308 -7.91 -1.94 6.27
CA ALA A 308 -8.62 -1.85 4.98
C ALA A 308 -7.77 -2.35 3.80
N GLU A 309 -6.46 -2.09 3.84
CA GLU A 309 -5.52 -2.54 2.81
C GLU A 309 -5.28 -4.03 2.88
N HIS A 310 -5.12 -4.58 4.08
CA HIS A 310 -5.00 -6.01 4.28
C HIS A 310 -6.24 -6.74 3.76
N LEU A 311 -7.45 -6.22 4.03
CA LEU A 311 -8.69 -6.84 3.55
C LEU A 311 -8.77 -6.86 2.02
N THR A 312 -8.42 -5.76 1.36
CA THR A 312 -8.37 -5.68 -0.11
C THR A 312 -7.29 -6.59 -0.69
N ALA A 313 -6.09 -6.62 -0.11
CA ALA A 313 -5.01 -7.48 -0.59
C ALA A 313 -5.33 -8.97 -0.39
N ILE A 314 -6.03 -9.35 0.69
CA ILE A 314 -6.49 -10.72 0.92
C ILE A 314 -7.53 -11.12 -0.13
N ASP A 315 -8.46 -10.22 -0.44
CA ASP A 315 -9.50 -10.42 -1.48
C ASP A 315 -8.87 -10.64 -2.85
N GLU A 316 -7.94 -9.76 -3.26
CA GLU A 316 -7.18 -9.89 -4.52
C GLU A 316 -6.34 -11.16 -4.58
N ALA A 317 -5.69 -11.54 -3.47
CA ALA A 317 -4.95 -12.79 -3.38
C ALA A 317 -5.87 -14.01 -3.50
N TRP A 318 -7.08 -13.93 -2.93
CA TRP A 318 -8.10 -14.97 -3.03
C TRP A 318 -8.58 -15.13 -4.48
N ASP A 319 -8.74 -14.03 -5.20
CA ASP A 319 -9.11 -13.99 -6.61
C ASP A 319 -7.94 -14.29 -7.57
N ASN A 320 -6.83 -14.83 -7.03
CA ASN A 320 -5.65 -15.26 -7.78
C ASN A 320 -4.95 -14.10 -8.53
N GLN A 321 -5.15 -12.88 -8.07
CA GLN A 321 -4.53 -11.63 -8.52
C GLN A 321 -3.37 -11.24 -7.59
N VAL A 322 -2.45 -12.18 -7.37
CA VAL A 322 -1.38 -12.03 -6.36
C VAL A 322 -0.46 -10.85 -6.66
N ASN A 323 -0.25 -10.48 -7.94
CA ASN A 323 0.57 -9.31 -8.27
C ASN A 323 -0.09 -7.99 -7.85
N PHE A 324 -1.43 -7.89 -7.95
CA PHE A 324 -2.17 -6.75 -7.41
C PHE A 324 -2.03 -6.67 -5.89
N ALA A 325 -2.30 -7.78 -5.20
CA ALA A 325 -2.17 -7.86 -3.75
C ALA A 325 -0.76 -7.47 -3.26
N LEU A 326 0.28 -7.97 -3.93
CA LEU A 326 1.67 -7.64 -3.64
C LEU A 326 1.99 -6.17 -3.94
N SER A 327 1.49 -5.63 -5.05
CA SER A 327 1.74 -4.23 -5.40
C SER A 327 1.10 -3.27 -4.38
N HIS A 328 -0.09 -3.58 -3.87
CA HIS A 328 -0.72 -2.83 -2.79
C HIS A 328 0.10 -2.88 -1.49
N CYS A 329 0.62 -4.06 -1.11
CA CYS A 329 1.39 -4.21 0.14
C CYS A 329 2.80 -3.61 0.07
N ILE A 330 3.57 -3.94 -0.98
CA ILE A 330 4.93 -3.43 -1.20
C ILE A 330 4.88 -1.92 -1.46
N GLY A 331 3.86 -1.51 -2.20
CA GLY A 331 3.50 -0.13 -2.38
C GLY A 331 3.38 0.60 -1.04
N ALA A 332 2.34 0.32 -0.26
CA ALA A 332 2.12 0.96 1.03
C ALA A 332 3.38 1.02 1.93
N THR A 333 4.22 -0.03 1.90
CA THR A 333 5.48 -0.09 2.65
C THR A 333 6.54 0.90 2.15
N ILE A 334 6.78 0.96 0.83
CA ILE A 334 7.73 1.91 0.23
C ILE A 334 7.29 3.36 0.51
N GLN A 335 6.00 3.66 0.38
CA GLN A 335 5.47 4.98 0.71
C GLN A 335 5.69 5.33 2.18
N THR A 336 5.36 4.41 3.09
CA THR A 336 5.52 4.63 4.52
C THR A 336 6.99 4.94 4.87
N ALA A 337 7.92 4.20 4.29
CA ALA A 337 9.36 4.35 4.57
C ALA A 337 10.00 5.57 3.87
N MET A 338 9.66 5.85 2.62
CA MET A 338 10.35 6.86 1.80
C MET A 338 9.60 8.20 1.69
N LEU A 339 8.31 8.25 2.06
CA LEU A 339 7.51 9.47 2.10
C LEU A 339 7.02 9.81 3.52
N ASN A 340 6.27 8.93 4.18
CA ASN A 340 5.60 9.29 5.44
C ASN A 340 6.61 9.52 6.58
N ALA A 341 7.53 8.57 6.80
CA ALA A 341 8.64 8.67 7.76
C ALA A 341 9.45 9.97 7.65
N PRO A 342 10.04 10.31 6.49
CA PRO A 342 10.81 11.52 6.35
C PRO A 342 9.96 12.80 6.39
N LEU A 343 8.71 12.76 5.93
CA LEU A 343 7.83 13.91 6.01
C LEU A 343 7.56 14.31 7.47
N VAL A 344 7.36 13.34 8.36
CA VAL A 344 7.18 13.64 9.80
C VAL A 344 8.43 14.26 10.42
N VAL A 345 9.63 13.79 10.08
CA VAL A 345 10.88 14.41 10.56
C VAL A 345 11.01 15.86 10.09
N ILE A 346 10.63 16.15 8.84
CA ILE A 346 10.67 17.52 8.30
C ILE A 346 9.60 18.41 8.93
N VAL A 347 8.38 17.92 9.13
CA VAL A 347 7.33 18.65 9.84
C VAL A 347 7.76 18.93 11.28
N GLY A 348 8.32 17.94 11.98
CA GLY A 348 8.90 18.10 13.30
C GLY A 348 10.01 19.16 13.32
N TRP A 349 10.89 19.17 12.31
CA TRP A 349 11.91 20.20 12.16
C TRP A 349 11.31 21.60 11.98
N GLY A 350 10.25 21.74 11.18
CA GLY A 350 9.51 23.00 11.01
C GLY A 350 8.80 23.47 12.29
N LEU A 351 8.36 22.54 13.13
CA LEU A 351 7.73 22.80 14.43
C LEU A 351 8.72 22.88 15.59
N GLN A 352 10.03 22.83 15.32
CA GLN A 352 11.11 22.82 16.33
C GLN A 352 11.03 21.65 17.32
N LEU A 353 10.38 20.55 16.95
CA LEU A 353 10.39 19.30 17.71
C LEU A 353 11.63 18.47 17.33
N PRO A 354 12.36 17.87 18.29
CA PRO A 354 13.54 17.05 18.03
C PRO A 354 13.14 15.66 17.52
N MET A 355 12.47 15.61 16.36
CA MET A 355 12.07 14.36 15.73
C MET A 355 13.25 13.71 15.01
N ASP A 356 13.49 12.44 15.27
CA ASP A 356 14.58 11.67 14.68
C ASP A 356 14.17 10.22 14.36
N PHE A 357 15.11 9.47 13.80
CA PHE A 357 14.97 8.06 13.45
C PHE A 357 15.73 7.14 14.43
N SER A 358 15.77 7.49 15.71
CA SER A 358 16.46 6.73 16.74
C SER A 358 15.53 5.68 17.38
N PHE A 359 15.49 4.48 16.81
CA PHE A 359 14.74 3.35 17.39
C PHE A 359 15.53 2.57 18.42
N GLU A 360 14.81 1.77 19.21
CA GLU A 360 15.43 0.72 19.98
C GLU A 360 16.01 -0.37 19.08
N ILE A 361 17.08 -1.01 19.56
CA ILE A 361 17.79 -2.07 18.81
C ILE A 361 16.83 -3.22 18.48
N PHE A 362 15.89 -3.50 19.38
CA PHE A 362 14.87 -4.50 19.18
C PHE A 362 14.03 -4.23 17.93
N ASP A 363 13.53 -3.01 17.76
CA ASP A 363 12.68 -2.63 16.62
C ASP A 363 13.46 -2.74 15.30
N VAL A 364 14.73 -2.27 15.31
CA VAL A 364 15.62 -2.38 14.14
C VAL A 364 15.88 -3.85 13.77
N ALA A 365 16.14 -4.70 14.75
CA ALA A 365 16.40 -6.11 14.52
C ALA A 365 15.15 -6.83 13.97
N MET A 366 13.97 -6.57 14.54
CA MET A 366 12.71 -7.14 14.04
C MET A 366 12.42 -6.68 12.60
N LEU A 367 12.65 -5.41 12.29
CA LEU A 367 12.50 -4.88 10.93
C LEU A 367 13.42 -5.58 9.93
N ILE A 368 14.71 -5.76 10.27
CA ILE A 368 15.67 -6.46 9.41
C ILE A 368 15.25 -7.92 9.18
N ILE A 369 14.84 -8.63 10.26
CA ILE A 369 14.34 -10.00 10.16
C ILE A 369 13.12 -10.06 9.25
N SER A 370 12.18 -9.12 9.37
CA SER A 370 10.99 -9.03 8.53
C SER A 370 11.34 -8.82 7.05
N ILE A 371 12.25 -7.88 6.75
CA ILE A 371 12.69 -7.59 5.38
C ILE A 371 13.37 -8.82 4.75
N ILE A 372 14.26 -9.49 5.49
CA ILE A 372 14.93 -10.70 4.99
C ILE A 372 13.92 -11.82 4.76
N THR A 373 13.00 -12.02 5.71
CA THR A 373 11.98 -13.07 5.62
C THR A 373 11.10 -12.87 4.39
N VAL A 374 10.46 -11.70 4.28
CA VAL A 374 9.60 -11.37 3.13
C VAL A 374 10.39 -11.36 1.83
N GLY A 375 11.60 -10.79 1.82
CA GLY A 375 12.46 -10.75 0.63
C GLY A 375 12.85 -12.14 0.11
N ASN A 376 13.05 -13.11 1.01
CA ASN A 376 13.30 -14.50 0.62
C ASN A 376 12.06 -15.15 0.02
N PHE A 377 10.88 -14.97 0.62
CA PHE A 377 9.63 -15.53 0.07
C PHE A 377 9.27 -14.94 -1.30
N LEU A 378 9.51 -13.64 -1.52
CA LEU A 378 9.26 -13.00 -2.82
C LEU A 378 10.25 -13.44 -3.91
N ARG A 379 11.41 -14.00 -3.54
CA ARG A 379 12.45 -14.40 -4.49
C ARG A 379 12.05 -15.60 -5.33
N ASP A 380 11.25 -16.50 -4.77
CA ASP A 380 10.91 -17.79 -5.39
C ASP A 380 9.78 -17.67 -6.44
N GLN A 381 9.20 -16.47 -6.61
CA GLN A 381 8.17 -16.11 -7.61
C GLN A 381 6.95 -17.04 -7.65
N LYS A 382 6.75 -17.80 -6.58
CA LYS A 382 5.63 -18.70 -6.35
C LYS A 382 5.17 -18.52 -4.91
N SER A 383 3.92 -18.87 -4.63
CA SER A 383 3.37 -18.78 -3.30
C SER A 383 2.63 -20.07 -2.99
N ASP A 384 2.97 -20.71 -1.88
CA ASP A 384 2.26 -21.87 -1.34
C ASP A 384 1.59 -21.53 0.00
N TYR A 385 0.53 -22.26 0.36
CA TYR A 385 -0.16 -22.05 1.64
C TYR A 385 0.76 -22.27 2.84
N LEU A 386 1.75 -23.16 2.73
CA LEU A 386 2.73 -23.40 3.78
C LEU A 386 3.62 -22.18 4.00
N GLU A 387 4.09 -21.54 2.93
CA GLU A 387 4.89 -20.31 2.99
C GLU A 387 4.09 -19.18 3.63
N GLY A 388 2.82 -19.03 3.24
CA GLY A 388 1.90 -18.07 3.85
C GLY A 388 1.68 -18.34 5.34
N PHE A 389 1.44 -19.59 5.74
CA PHE A 389 1.28 -19.98 7.13
C PHE A 389 2.55 -19.69 7.96
N LEU A 390 3.73 -20.01 7.42
CA LEU A 390 5.00 -19.72 8.08
C LEU A 390 5.23 -18.21 8.25
N CYS A 391 4.88 -17.38 7.26
CA CYS A 391 4.90 -15.92 7.38
C CYS A 391 4.02 -15.43 8.55
N VAL A 392 2.80 -15.97 8.67
CA VAL A 392 1.89 -15.63 9.78
C VAL A 392 2.48 -16.04 11.14
N ILE A 393 3.09 -17.23 11.22
CA ILE A 393 3.76 -17.68 12.45
C ILE A 393 4.94 -16.77 12.82
N VAL A 394 5.76 -16.34 11.85
CA VAL A 394 6.85 -15.38 12.10
C VAL A 394 6.30 -14.05 12.60
N TYR A 395 5.22 -13.54 11.99
CA TYR A 395 4.56 -12.31 12.45
C TYR A 395 4.05 -12.43 13.89
N ILE A 396 3.38 -13.55 14.23
CA ILE A 396 2.91 -13.82 15.60
C ILE A 396 4.09 -13.93 16.57
N ALA A 397 5.19 -14.59 16.18
CA ALA A 397 6.38 -14.69 17.02
C ALA A 397 7.00 -13.32 17.30
N ILE A 398 7.07 -12.43 16.30
CA ILE A 398 7.49 -11.03 16.47
C ILE A 398 6.53 -10.28 17.39
N ALA A 399 5.22 -10.46 17.23
CA ALA A 399 4.22 -9.81 18.06
C ALA A 399 4.31 -10.24 19.53
N VAL A 400 4.52 -11.54 19.78
CA VAL A 400 4.76 -12.06 21.13
C VAL A 400 6.06 -11.51 21.70
N ALA A 401 7.15 -11.52 20.93
CA ALA A 401 8.42 -10.96 21.38
C ALA A 401 8.29 -9.47 21.75
N ALA A 402 7.54 -8.69 20.95
CA ALA A 402 7.26 -7.29 21.23
C ALA A 402 6.38 -7.14 22.48
N ALA A 403 5.39 -8.00 22.71
CA ALA A 403 4.54 -7.96 23.92
C ALA A 403 5.32 -8.21 25.22
N PHE A 404 6.35 -9.05 25.17
CA PHE A 404 7.21 -9.34 26.32
C PHE A 404 8.43 -8.42 26.42
N TYR A 405 8.61 -7.47 25.49
CA TYR A 405 9.72 -6.54 25.54
C TYR A 405 9.50 -5.52 26.68
N PRO A 406 10.49 -5.33 27.58
CA PRO A 406 10.31 -4.42 28.71
C PRO A 406 10.19 -2.98 28.23
N ASN A 407 9.25 -2.24 28.82
CA ASN A 407 9.17 -0.80 28.59
C ASN A 407 10.43 -0.12 29.10
N PRO A 408 10.96 0.88 28.38
CA PRO A 408 12.00 1.72 28.93
C PRO A 408 11.48 2.32 30.24
N ILE A 409 12.29 2.24 31.30
CA ILE A 409 11.96 2.87 32.57
C ILE A 409 11.93 4.38 32.28
N GLU A 410 10.74 4.97 32.19
CA GLU A 410 10.64 6.41 32.30
C GLU A 410 11.30 6.78 33.63
N VAL A 411 12.43 7.47 33.55
CA VAL A 411 12.99 8.16 34.70
C VAL A 411 11.96 9.22 35.03
N THR A 412 10.98 8.85 35.86
CA THR A 412 10.01 9.76 36.44
C THR A 412 10.82 10.92 36.97
N GLN A 413 10.67 12.08 36.33
CA GLN A 413 11.37 13.28 36.70
C GLN A 413 11.16 13.51 38.20
N ALA A 414 12.26 13.42 38.93
CA ALA A 414 12.42 14.03 40.23
C ALA A 414 12.35 15.55 40.05
N HIS A 415 11.15 16.06 39.82
CA HIS A 415 10.82 17.47 40.00
C HIS A 415 9.54 17.54 40.82
N HIS A 416 9.77 17.69 42.12
CA HIS A 416 8.83 18.25 43.09
C HIS A 416 8.24 19.58 42.61
#